data_AF-A2QLY6-F1
#
_entry.id   AF-A2QLY6-F1
#
_cell.length_a   1.000
_cell.length_b   1.000
_cell.length_c   1.000
_cell.angle_alpha   90.00
_cell.angle_beta   90.00
_cell.angle_gamma   90.00
#
_symmetry.space_group_name_H-M   'P 1'
#
loop_
_entity.id
_entity.type
_entity.pdbx_description
1 polymer ?
#
loop_
_entity_poly.entity_id
_entity_poly.type
_entity_poly.pdbx_seq_one_letter_code
_entity_poly.pdbx_strand_id
1 'polypeptide(L)'
;MTGTAPEQARVIKIKWQKLGIRVTALMTVVENSHLIDLLFKNLPYRALQSHALVSGDHLYHIIPAEEFIERSCLNLIRVIQYSHRLHMAIKYGPLSEYLPAAPCKFVIPEDKHKLPKAGNSLWHACYDTAQAINVVVWDATQSELTHYLPFQIRRTSAREETETSWSGLSQDLELIHKGLAPSGTGSKGSYFFTMVSLQGQIRALGYTVLSNLVRMAVIQPHFDLQHLVTMYRILASPIVEFCGYMVTRFLLEMHGKIDAAIKHSVENSPDKLEDDRCICSAATSLAGCSSWYGCFLLKPRPSTKIPRYLILTGMGRQSFPAHEVISGFATKDELQSAHQLDSFDIIKTKLLLWVMGNF
;
A
#
# COMPACT_ATOMS: atom_id res chain seq x y z
N MET A 1 -9.58 43.65 8.69
CA MET A 1 -9.42 42.21 8.94
C MET A 1 -10.56 41.49 8.22
N THR A 2 -10.32 41.09 6.98
CA THR A 2 -11.28 40.30 6.19
C THR A 2 -11.28 38.89 6.73
N GLY A 3 -12.37 38.48 7.37
CA GLY A 3 -12.56 37.11 7.84
C GLY A 3 -12.57 36.16 6.65
N THR A 4 -11.46 35.48 6.41
CA THR A 4 -11.42 34.29 5.55
C THR A 4 -12.43 33.30 6.09
N ALA A 5 -13.36 32.87 5.23
CA ALA A 5 -14.33 31.84 5.55
C ALA A 5 -13.65 30.67 6.27
N PRO A 6 -14.26 30.10 7.33
CA PRO A 6 -13.65 29.03 8.09
C PRO A 6 -13.23 27.93 7.13
N GLU A 7 -11.93 27.63 7.14
CA GLU A 7 -11.31 26.57 6.37
C GLU A 7 -12.12 25.29 6.60
N GLN A 8 -12.69 24.72 5.53
CA GLN A 8 -13.65 23.62 5.63
C GLN A 8 -12.92 22.33 6.05
N ALA A 9 -12.68 22.19 7.35
CA ALA A 9 -12.06 21.01 7.92
C ALA A 9 -13.09 19.87 7.98
N ARG A 10 -12.73 18.73 7.40
CA ARG A 10 -13.46 17.47 7.56
C ARG A 10 -12.83 16.68 8.70
N VAL A 11 -13.57 15.76 9.31
CA VAL A 11 -13.11 15.04 10.50
C VAL A 11 -13.29 13.55 10.29
N ILE A 12 -12.25 12.78 10.61
CA ILE A 12 -12.33 11.32 10.62
C ILE A 12 -12.10 10.79 12.03
N LYS A 13 -12.60 9.58 12.28
CA LYS A 13 -12.29 8.80 13.47
C LYS A 13 -11.54 7.54 13.06
N ILE A 14 -10.54 7.17 13.85
CA ILE A 14 -9.69 5.99 13.66
C ILE A 14 -9.77 5.17 14.94
N LYS A 15 -10.15 3.89 14.84
CA LYS A 15 -10.28 3.00 15.99
C LYS A 15 -9.54 1.69 15.78
N TRP A 16 -8.67 1.36 16.72
CA TRP A 16 -8.06 0.04 16.84
C TRP A 16 -8.92 -0.82 17.76
N GLN A 17 -9.80 -1.62 17.16
CA GLN A 17 -10.90 -2.28 17.88
C GLN A 17 -10.41 -3.11 19.07
N LYS A 18 -9.39 -3.97 18.86
CA LYS A 18 -8.82 -4.83 19.91
C LYS A 18 -8.14 -4.06 21.04
N LEU A 19 -7.68 -2.83 20.78
CA LEU A 19 -7.02 -1.99 21.78
C LEU A 19 -8.01 -1.10 22.55
N GLY A 20 -9.25 -0.97 22.06
CA GLY A 20 -10.22 -0.01 22.61
C GLY A 20 -9.77 1.45 22.48
N ILE A 21 -8.78 1.74 21.63
CA ILE A 21 -8.25 3.09 21.43
C ILE A 21 -8.90 3.70 20.19
N ARG A 22 -9.42 4.92 20.36
CA ARG A 22 -10.01 5.75 19.30
C ARG A 22 -9.37 7.13 19.32
N VAL A 23 -9.03 7.63 18.13
CA VAL A 23 -8.52 8.98 17.91
C VAL A 23 -9.31 9.69 16.84
N THR A 24 -9.31 11.02 16.91
CA THR A 24 -9.99 11.93 16.00
C THR A 24 -8.95 12.73 15.25
N ALA A 25 -9.04 12.76 13.92
CA ALA A 25 -8.14 13.53 13.08
C ALA A 25 -8.94 14.57 12.28
N LEU A 26 -8.44 15.80 12.30
CA LEU A 26 -8.91 16.84 11.39
C LEU A 26 -8.27 16.60 10.02
N MET A 27 -8.96 16.95 8.95
CA MET A 27 -8.52 16.88 7.55
C MET A 27 -8.86 18.23 6.93
N THR A 28 -7.88 18.96 6.43
CA THR A 28 -7.98 20.37 6.04
C THR A 28 -7.72 20.40 4.55
N VAL A 29 -8.67 20.99 3.84
CA VAL A 29 -8.83 20.86 2.40
C VAL A 29 -7.89 21.80 1.62
N VAL A 30 -6.99 22.52 2.30
CA VAL A 30 -6.08 23.46 1.62
C VAL A 30 -4.91 22.73 0.93
N GLU A 31 -4.34 21.72 1.59
CA GLU A 31 -3.20 20.96 1.08
C GLU A 31 -3.65 19.53 0.79
N ASN A 32 -3.38 19.03 -0.42
CA ASN A 32 -3.75 17.67 -0.84
C ASN A 32 -5.28 17.41 -0.78
N SER A 33 -6.11 18.42 -1.09
CA SER A 33 -7.58 18.32 -1.15
C SER A 33 -8.06 17.06 -1.86
N HIS A 34 -7.50 16.77 -3.03
CA HIS A 34 -7.85 15.62 -3.83
C HIS A 34 -7.60 14.27 -3.14
N LEU A 35 -6.57 14.14 -2.29
CA LEU A 35 -6.33 12.91 -1.50
C LEU A 35 -7.35 12.78 -0.39
N ILE A 36 -7.74 13.90 0.21
CA ILE A 36 -8.78 13.95 1.24
C ILE A 36 -10.12 13.57 0.61
N ASP A 37 -10.47 14.15 -0.54
CA ASP A 37 -11.71 13.79 -1.25
C ASP A 37 -11.74 12.32 -1.61
N LEU A 38 -10.61 11.78 -2.09
CA LEU A 38 -10.50 10.37 -2.39
C LEU A 38 -10.60 9.48 -1.15
N LEU A 39 -10.01 9.89 -0.01
CA LEU A 39 -10.20 9.20 1.26
C LEU A 39 -11.67 9.15 1.63
N PHE A 40 -12.34 10.31 1.66
CA PHE A 40 -13.73 10.40 2.09
C PHE A 40 -14.70 9.68 1.15
N LYS A 41 -14.40 9.62 -0.15
CA LYS A 41 -15.13 8.77 -1.11
C LYS A 41 -15.10 7.28 -0.72
N ASN A 42 -14.03 6.85 -0.06
CA ASN A 42 -13.78 5.47 0.34
C ASN A 42 -14.02 5.22 1.85
N LEU A 43 -14.56 6.20 2.59
CA LEU A 43 -15.00 5.99 3.96
C LEU A 43 -16.44 5.45 4.00
N PRO A 44 -16.78 4.59 4.98
CA PRO A 44 -15.86 3.99 5.94
C PRO A 44 -15.11 2.77 5.39
N TYR A 45 -13.96 2.44 5.99
CA TYR A 45 -13.25 1.20 5.68
C TYR A 45 -12.61 0.56 6.92
N ARG A 46 -12.31 -0.73 6.79
CA ARG A 46 -11.44 -1.49 7.70
C ARG A 46 -10.11 -1.80 7.03
N ALA A 47 -9.08 -2.01 7.81
CA ALA A 47 -7.75 -2.40 7.36
C ALA A 47 -7.04 -3.15 8.50
N LEU A 48 -6.08 -4.02 8.20
CA LEU A 48 -5.13 -4.50 9.19
C LEU A 48 -4.09 -3.38 9.49
N GLN A 49 -3.70 -3.20 10.76
CA GLN A 49 -2.83 -2.09 11.16
C GLN A 49 -1.38 -2.55 11.30
N SER A 50 -0.48 -2.02 10.47
CA SER A 50 0.96 -2.31 10.58
C SER A 50 1.72 -1.24 11.37
N HIS A 51 2.91 -1.63 11.83
CA HIS A 51 3.92 -0.75 12.39
C HIS A 51 5.15 -0.71 11.46
N ALA A 52 5.79 0.45 11.31
CA ALA A 52 7.04 0.54 10.56
C ALA A 52 8.16 -0.20 11.29
N LEU A 53 8.85 -1.08 10.57
CA LEU A 53 10.01 -1.82 11.08
C LEU A 53 11.33 -1.06 10.90
N VAL A 54 11.31 0.02 10.11
CA VAL A 54 12.51 0.78 9.71
C VAL A 54 12.36 2.26 10.03
N SER A 55 11.21 2.85 9.72
CA SER A 55 11.02 4.31 9.73
C SER A 55 10.96 4.95 11.12
N GLY A 56 10.82 4.18 12.19
CA GLY A 56 10.67 4.65 13.57
C GLY A 56 9.23 4.53 14.08
N ASP A 57 8.79 5.48 14.90
CA ASP A 57 7.48 5.52 15.54
C ASP A 57 6.38 5.93 14.56
N HIS A 58 6.09 5.01 13.64
CA HIS A 58 5.22 5.20 12.50
C HIS A 58 4.23 4.03 12.37
N LEU A 59 2.94 4.36 12.35
CA LEU A 59 1.88 3.42 12.01
C LEU A 59 1.50 3.58 10.54
N TYR A 60 1.12 2.50 9.87
CA TYR A 60 0.51 2.60 8.56
C TYR A 60 -0.41 1.42 8.28
N HIS A 61 -1.39 1.64 7.41
CA HIS A 61 -2.27 0.60 6.90
C HIS A 61 -2.67 0.92 5.46
N ILE A 62 -3.12 -0.09 4.73
CA ILE A 62 -3.53 0.06 3.33
C ILE A 62 -4.96 0.56 3.26
N ILE A 63 -5.20 1.52 2.37
CA ILE A 63 -6.52 2.02 2.03
C ILE A 63 -7.06 1.17 0.87
N PRO A 64 -8.30 0.66 0.94
CA PRO A 64 -8.87 -0.21 -0.10
C PRO A 64 -9.33 0.57 -1.33
N ALA A 65 -8.46 1.38 -1.92
CA ALA A 65 -8.79 2.28 -3.02
C ALA A 65 -7.63 2.39 -4.01
N GLU A 66 -7.84 1.88 -5.23
CA GLU A 66 -6.82 1.79 -6.27
C GLU A 66 -6.43 3.16 -6.84
N GLU A 67 -7.34 4.13 -6.76
CA GLU A 67 -7.13 5.48 -7.28
C GLU A 67 -6.00 6.24 -6.56
N PHE A 68 -5.52 5.74 -5.41
CA PHE A 68 -4.33 6.27 -4.72
C PHE A 68 -3.01 5.88 -5.41
N ILE A 69 -2.98 4.86 -6.28
CA ILE A 69 -1.77 4.47 -7.03
C ILE A 69 -1.44 5.50 -8.12
N GLU A 70 -2.47 6.10 -8.71
CA GLU A 70 -2.37 6.92 -9.92
C GLU A 70 -1.70 8.28 -9.67
N ARG A 71 -1.71 8.77 -8.43
CA ARG A 71 -1.38 10.17 -8.14
C ARG A 71 -0.07 10.30 -7.36
N SER A 72 0.91 10.93 -8.00
CA SER A 72 2.20 11.24 -7.37
C SER A 72 2.00 12.27 -6.26
N CYS A 73 2.35 11.90 -5.03
CA CYS A 73 2.44 12.80 -3.89
C CYS A 73 3.87 13.34 -3.80
N LEU A 74 4.09 14.61 -4.14
CA LEU A 74 5.34 15.32 -3.85
C LEU A 74 5.00 16.41 -2.83
N ASN A 75 5.69 16.38 -1.68
CA ASN A 75 5.97 17.49 -0.73
C ASN A 75 5.84 17.10 0.76
N LEU A 76 6.84 17.55 1.53
CA LEU A 76 7.06 17.74 2.99
C LEU A 76 6.25 16.98 4.07
N ILE A 77 6.98 16.46 5.07
CA ILE A 77 6.56 15.57 6.17
C ILE A 77 5.63 16.24 7.22
N ARG A 78 4.41 15.69 7.47
CA ARG A 78 3.61 15.77 8.75
C ARG A 78 2.70 14.52 8.98
N VAL A 79 1.92 14.51 10.07
CA VAL A 79 1.43 13.36 10.86
C VAL A 79 0.61 12.28 10.13
N ILE A 80 -0.37 12.64 9.30
CA ILE A 80 -1.10 11.66 8.47
C ILE A 80 -0.62 11.74 7.03
N GLN A 81 -0.15 10.62 6.47
CA GLN A 81 0.51 10.59 5.17
C GLN A 81 -0.13 9.63 4.19
N TYR A 82 -0.10 9.99 2.91
CA TYR A 82 -0.35 9.08 1.79
C TYR A 82 0.93 8.81 1.03
N SER A 83 1.11 7.55 0.61
CA SER A 83 2.20 7.14 -0.25
C SER A 83 1.65 6.50 -1.52
N HIS A 84 2.48 6.44 -2.57
CA HIS A 84 2.24 5.62 -3.78
C HIS A 84 2.02 4.13 -3.46
N ARG A 85 2.19 3.73 -2.19
CA ARG A 85 2.04 2.39 -1.65
C ARG A 85 0.66 2.17 -1.02
N LEU A 86 -0.32 3.02 -1.34
CA LEU A 86 -1.71 2.93 -0.84
C LEU A 86 -1.83 3.09 0.68
N HIS A 87 -0.88 3.72 1.35
CA HIS A 87 -0.88 3.81 2.80
C HIS A 87 -1.63 5.03 3.31
N MET A 88 -2.34 4.87 4.43
CA MET A 88 -2.55 5.94 5.40
C MET A 88 -1.54 5.72 6.53
N ALA A 89 -0.59 6.63 6.70
CA ALA A 89 0.39 6.55 7.77
C ALA A 89 0.08 7.52 8.91
N ILE A 90 0.48 7.23 10.15
CA ILE A 90 0.28 8.05 11.34
C ILE A 90 1.58 8.09 12.15
N LYS A 91 2.23 9.25 12.17
CA LYS A 91 3.42 9.49 13.03
C LYS A 91 2.99 9.68 14.48
N TYR A 92 3.55 8.89 15.40
CA TYR A 92 3.30 9.06 16.84
C TYR A 92 4.56 9.37 17.66
N GLY A 93 5.75 9.33 17.05
CA GLY A 93 7.02 9.66 17.70
C GLY A 93 8.12 10.01 16.68
N PRO A 94 9.41 9.87 17.05
CA PRO A 94 10.54 10.14 16.14
C PRO A 94 10.57 9.23 14.92
N LEU A 95 11.01 9.79 13.78
CA LEU A 95 11.22 9.04 12.54
C LEU A 95 12.68 9.14 12.11
N SER A 96 13.23 8.04 11.60
CA SER A 96 14.53 7.97 10.94
C SER A 96 14.42 8.15 9.42
N GLU A 97 13.26 7.82 8.83
CA GLU A 97 12.99 7.97 7.41
C GLU A 97 12.79 9.45 7.05
N TYR A 98 13.64 9.95 6.16
CA TYR A 98 13.61 11.33 5.67
C TYR A 98 12.87 11.49 4.33
N LEU A 99 12.27 10.42 3.81
CA LEU A 99 11.56 10.46 2.55
C LEU A 99 10.35 11.42 2.66
N PRO A 100 10.09 12.23 1.61
CA PRO A 100 8.95 13.13 1.59
C PRO A 100 7.64 12.34 1.58
N ALA A 101 6.60 12.91 2.17
CA ALA A 101 5.30 12.27 2.28
C ALA A 101 4.20 13.33 2.30
N ALA A 102 3.08 13.11 1.61
CA ALA A 102 2.00 14.10 1.49
C ALA A 102 1.21 14.22 2.80
N PRO A 103 1.33 15.33 3.55
CA PRO A 103 0.63 15.49 4.79
C PRO A 103 -0.82 15.85 4.50
N CYS A 104 -1.75 15.12 5.13
CA CYS A 104 -3.17 15.46 5.04
C CYS A 104 -3.71 16.12 6.30
N LYS A 105 -3.09 15.93 7.49
CA LYS A 105 -3.26 16.73 8.74
C LYS A 105 -2.71 16.06 10.02
N PHE A 106 -3.28 16.39 11.18
CA PHE A 106 -2.92 16.04 12.54
C PHE A 106 -4.12 15.48 13.32
N VAL A 107 -3.82 14.58 14.26
CA VAL A 107 -4.74 14.15 15.32
C VAL A 107 -4.97 15.32 16.28
N ILE A 108 -6.21 15.51 16.74
CA ILE A 108 -6.56 16.61 17.63
C ILE A 108 -5.74 16.55 18.93
N PRO A 109 -5.42 17.69 19.57
CA PRO A 109 -4.60 17.74 20.78
C PRO A 109 -5.09 16.80 21.89
N GLU A 110 -6.40 16.69 22.05
CA GLU A 110 -7.07 15.87 23.08
C GLU A 110 -6.78 14.38 22.90
N ASP A 111 -6.61 13.93 21.67
CA ASP A 111 -6.36 12.52 21.34
C ASP A 111 -4.87 12.20 21.14
N LYS A 112 -3.99 13.22 21.09
CA LYS A 112 -2.56 13.05 20.81
C LYS A 112 -1.86 12.12 21.80
N HIS A 113 -2.23 12.19 23.09
CA HIS A 113 -1.66 11.33 24.14
C HIS A 113 -2.00 9.84 23.97
N LYS A 114 -3.05 9.52 23.20
CA LYS A 114 -3.47 8.13 22.91
C LYS A 114 -2.56 7.47 21.87
N LEU A 115 -1.91 8.25 21.01
CA LEU A 115 -1.10 7.72 19.91
C LEU A 115 0.12 6.93 20.37
N PRO A 116 0.95 7.39 21.33
CA PRO A 116 2.05 6.56 21.85
C PRO A 116 1.57 5.25 22.47
N LYS A 117 0.42 5.26 23.15
CA LYS A 117 -0.18 4.04 23.70
C LYS A 117 -0.58 3.05 22.59
N ALA A 118 -1.25 3.55 21.52
CA ALA A 118 -1.59 2.73 20.36
C ALA A 118 -0.34 2.22 19.63
N GLY A 119 0.62 3.11 19.37
CA GLY A 119 1.91 2.84 18.73
C GLY A 119 2.67 1.70 19.41
N ASN A 120 2.92 1.83 20.71
CA ASN A 120 3.64 0.82 21.49
C ASN A 120 2.88 -0.52 21.55
N SER A 121 1.54 -0.48 21.64
CA SER A 121 0.72 -1.71 21.63
C SER A 121 0.80 -2.43 20.27
N LEU A 122 0.78 -1.68 19.18
CA LEU A 122 0.92 -2.20 17.81
C LEU A 122 2.34 -2.69 17.54
N TRP A 123 3.36 -2.02 18.07
CA TRP A 123 4.73 -2.50 18.04
C TRP A 123 4.86 -3.85 18.75
N HIS A 124 4.32 -3.97 19.97
CA HIS A 124 4.32 -5.25 20.68
C HIS A 124 3.52 -6.33 19.94
N ALA A 125 2.41 -5.97 19.29
CA ALA A 125 1.66 -6.88 18.44
C ALA A 125 2.49 -7.41 17.26
N CYS A 126 3.22 -6.53 16.59
CA CYS A 126 4.05 -6.85 15.43
C CYS A 126 5.33 -7.61 15.82
N TYR A 127 6.03 -7.15 16.86
CA TYR A 127 7.34 -7.67 17.25
C TYR A 127 7.24 -8.95 18.09
N ASP A 128 6.29 -9.02 19.03
CA ASP A 128 6.28 -10.08 20.03
C ASP A 128 5.21 -11.15 19.84
N THR A 129 3.97 -10.72 19.64
CA THR A 129 2.80 -11.61 19.74
C THR A 129 2.27 -12.09 18.38
N ALA A 130 2.66 -11.42 17.29
CA ALA A 130 2.07 -11.59 15.96
C ALA A 130 0.54 -11.42 15.94
N GLN A 131 -0.02 -10.64 16.87
CA GLN A 131 -1.47 -10.43 16.93
C GLN A 131 -1.93 -9.49 15.80
N ALA A 132 -2.76 -10.01 14.90
CA ALA A 132 -3.44 -9.18 13.90
C ALA A 132 -4.41 -8.19 14.58
N ILE A 133 -4.18 -6.89 14.38
CA ILE A 133 -5.02 -5.80 14.94
C ILE A 133 -5.65 -5.02 13.79
N ASN A 134 -6.97 -5.02 13.73
CA ASN A 134 -7.71 -4.24 12.74
C ASN A 134 -7.89 -2.79 13.20
N VAL A 135 -7.83 -1.89 12.22
CA VAL A 135 -8.20 -0.50 12.32
C VAL A 135 -9.45 -0.23 11.48
N VAL A 136 -10.35 0.56 12.01
CA VAL A 136 -11.54 1.06 11.30
C VAL A 136 -11.44 2.57 11.22
N VAL A 137 -11.70 3.11 10.03
CA VAL A 137 -11.66 4.54 9.73
C VAL A 137 -13.00 4.96 9.14
N TRP A 138 -13.57 6.05 9.66
CA TRP A 138 -14.87 6.55 9.20
C TRP A 138 -14.98 8.07 9.32
N ASP A 139 -15.94 8.64 8.58
CA ASP A 139 -16.32 10.05 8.69
C ASP A 139 -16.92 10.31 10.07
N ALA A 140 -16.38 11.30 10.80
CA ALA A 140 -16.80 11.57 12.17
C ALA A 140 -18.24 12.10 12.30
N THR A 141 -18.84 12.57 11.20
CA THR A 141 -20.27 12.95 11.11
C THR A 141 -21.19 11.72 11.18
N GLN A 142 -20.67 10.53 10.88
CA GLN A 142 -21.40 9.28 10.95
C GLN A 142 -21.24 8.62 12.33
N SER A 143 -22.22 7.80 12.69
CA SER A 143 -22.18 6.99 13.90
C SER A 143 -21.00 6.01 13.88
N GLU A 144 -20.49 5.69 15.07
CA GLU A 144 -19.45 4.68 15.19
C GLU A 144 -19.92 3.32 14.67
N LEU A 145 -19.06 2.67 13.89
CA LEU A 145 -19.37 1.39 13.27
C LEU A 145 -19.18 0.27 14.29
N THR A 146 -20.31 -0.34 14.67
CA THR A 146 -20.37 -1.44 15.62
C THR A 146 -20.38 -2.81 14.95
N HIS A 147 -20.72 -2.86 13.66
CA HIS A 147 -20.80 -4.09 12.88
C HIS A 147 -19.56 -4.29 11.99
N TYR A 148 -19.43 -5.51 11.48
CA TYR A 148 -18.40 -5.87 10.52
C TYR A 148 -18.56 -5.11 9.21
N LEU A 149 -17.50 -4.47 8.72
CA LEU A 149 -17.49 -3.78 7.44
C LEU A 149 -16.98 -4.72 6.34
N PRO A 150 -17.80 -5.07 5.33
CA PRO A 150 -17.33 -5.86 4.23
C PRO A 150 -16.27 -5.09 3.44
N PHE A 151 -15.31 -5.81 2.86
CA PHE A 151 -14.37 -5.23 1.95
C PHE A 151 -15.08 -4.79 0.67
N GLN A 152 -14.88 -3.53 0.29
CA GLN A 152 -15.53 -2.89 -0.85
C GLN A 152 -14.55 -2.66 -2.00
N ILE A 153 -13.92 -3.72 -2.52
CA ILE A 153 -13.33 -3.64 -3.86
C ILE A 153 -14.39 -4.00 -4.88
N ARG A 154 -14.71 -3.03 -5.74
CA ARG A 154 -15.81 -3.12 -6.71
C ARG A 154 -15.53 -4.06 -7.89
N ARG A 155 -14.28 -4.51 -8.10
CA ARG A 155 -13.83 -4.91 -9.44
C ARG A 155 -13.15 -6.28 -9.59
N THR A 156 -13.10 -7.16 -8.59
CA THR A 156 -12.41 -8.45 -8.77
C THR A 156 -13.19 -9.69 -8.37
N SER A 157 -13.01 -10.74 -9.18
CA SER A 157 -13.37 -12.13 -8.89
C SER A 157 -12.55 -12.73 -7.72
N ALA A 158 -11.55 -12.00 -7.23
CA ALA A 158 -10.69 -12.35 -6.10
C ALA A 158 -11.24 -11.88 -4.74
N ARG A 159 -12.52 -11.47 -4.68
CA ARG A 159 -13.10 -10.79 -3.53
C ARG A 159 -13.09 -11.65 -2.26
N GLU A 160 -13.45 -12.93 -2.35
CA GLU A 160 -13.56 -13.81 -1.17
C GLU A 160 -12.22 -14.01 -0.47
N GLU A 161 -11.18 -14.31 -1.24
CA GLU A 161 -9.84 -14.54 -0.70
C GLU A 161 -9.22 -13.23 -0.20
N THR A 162 -9.44 -12.13 -0.93
CA THR A 162 -9.00 -10.80 -0.48
C THR A 162 -9.71 -10.43 0.82
N GLU A 163 -11.03 -10.62 0.92
CA GLU A 163 -11.83 -10.36 2.13
C GLU A 163 -11.29 -11.14 3.33
N THR A 164 -11.04 -12.44 3.14
CA THR A 164 -10.52 -13.38 4.15
C THR A 164 -9.17 -12.92 4.67
N SER A 165 -8.28 -12.52 3.76
CA SER A 165 -6.92 -12.13 4.10
C SER A 165 -6.74 -10.65 4.44
N TRP A 166 -7.74 -9.79 4.17
CA TRP A 166 -7.65 -8.34 4.41
C TRP A 166 -7.54 -7.96 5.89
N SER A 167 -8.10 -8.79 6.78
CA SER A 167 -8.02 -8.61 8.24
C SER A 167 -7.45 -9.83 8.97
N GLY A 168 -7.03 -10.84 8.23
CA GLY A 168 -6.57 -12.13 8.74
C GLY A 168 -5.14 -12.44 8.30
N LEU A 169 -4.55 -13.44 8.93
CA LEU A 169 -3.32 -14.05 8.42
C LEU A 169 -3.74 -15.09 7.38
N SER A 170 -3.14 -15.03 6.18
CA SER A 170 -3.31 -16.09 5.18
C SER A 170 -2.72 -17.40 5.72
N GLN A 171 -3.41 -18.51 5.45
CA GLN A 171 -2.99 -19.84 5.88
C GLN A 171 -1.60 -20.21 5.33
N ASP A 172 -1.31 -19.85 4.08
CA ASP A 172 -0.01 -20.10 3.44
C ASP A 172 1.13 -19.44 4.23
N LEU A 173 0.90 -18.22 4.73
CA LEU A 173 1.88 -17.50 5.53
C LEU A 173 2.02 -18.10 6.91
N GLU A 174 0.92 -18.53 7.51
CA GLU A 174 0.99 -19.20 8.80
C GLU A 174 1.82 -20.49 8.70
N LEU A 175 1.68 -21.25 7.61
CA LEU A 175 2.45 -22.47 7.36
C LEU A 175 3.96 -22.19 7.24
N ILE A 176 4.37 -21.24 6.40
CA ILE A 176 5.79 -20.96 6.21
C ILE A 176 6.45 -20.39 7.47
N HIS A 177 5.74 -19.55 8.25
CA HIS A 177 6.27 -19.02 9.51
C HIS A 177 6.38 -20.09 10.61
N LYS A 178 5.68 -21.22 10.45
CA LYS A 178 5.83 -22.41 11.30
C LYS A 178 6.87 -23.40 10.76
N GLY A 179 7.50 -23.12 9.62
CA GLY A 179 8.40 -24.07 8.94
C GLY A 179 7.69 -25.28 8.37
N LEU A 180 6.39 -25.16 8.08
CA LEU A 180 5.51 -26.22 7.58
C LEU A 180 5.20 -26.04 6.09
N ALA A 181 6.10 -25.40 5.34
CA ALA A 181 5.95 -25.22 3.90
C ALA A 181 5.92 -26.60 3.21
N PRO A 182 4.87 -26.95 2.44
CA PRO A 182 4.74 -28.29 1.85
C PRO A 182 5.88 -28.70 0.92
N SER A 183 6.53 -27.73 0.29
CA SER A 183 7.68 -27.97 -0.61
C SER A 183 8.97 -28.35 0.12
N GLY A 184 9.00 -28.26 1.46
CA GLY A 184 10.24 -28.44 2.23
C GLY A 184 11.29 -27.39 1.93
N THR A 185 10.88 -26.23 1.40
CA THR A 185 11.80 -25.17 0.98
C THR A 185 12.64 -24.63 2.13
N GLY A 186 13.96 -24.72 1.96
CA GLY A 186 14.91 -24.26 2.97
C GLY A 186 16.23 -25.02 2.90
N SER A 187 17.33 -24.29 2.72
CA SER A 187 18.65 -24.91 2.67
C SER A 187 19.06 -25.44 4.05
N LYS A 188 19.66 -26.64 4.07
CA LYS A 188 20.19 -27.28 5.29
C LYS A 188 19.14 -27.44 6.41
N GLY A 189 17.89 -27.71 6.03
CA GLY A 189 16.78 -27.92 6.98
C GLY A 189 16.32 -26.64 7.70
N SER A 190 16.67 -25.46 7.19
CA SER A 190 16.24 -24.17 7.76
C SER A 190 15.28 -23.44 6.83
N TYR A 191 14.13 -23.03 7.36
CA TYR A 191 13.12 -22.23 6.65
C TYR A 191 13.33 -20.72 6.82
N PHE A 192 14.35 -20.28 7.58
CA PHE A 192 14.60 -18.85 7.85
C PHE A 192 14.83 -18.06 6.56
N PHE A 193 15.70 -18.55 5.69
CA PHE A 193 15.98 -17.89 4.41
C PHE A 193 14.76 -17.88 3.49
N THR A 194 13.93 -18.94 3.55
CA THR A 194 12.66 -19.01 2.83
C THR A 194 11.71 -17.90 3.27
N MET A 195 11.55 -17.67 4.58
CA MET A 195 10.73 -16.58 5.10
C MET A 195 11.25 -15.20 4.64
N VAL A 196 12.56 -14.95 4.79
CA VAL A 196 13.19 -13.67 4.39
C VAL A 196 13.01 -13.43 2.89
N SER A 197 13.22 -14.47 2.08
CA SER A 197 13.06 -14.39 0.63
C SER A 197 11.61 -14.11 0.24
N LEU A 198 10.67 -14.86 0.82
CA LEU A 198 9.24 -14.67 0.55
C LEU A 198 8.80 -13.24 0.90
N GLN A 199 9.17 -12.74 2.08
CA GLN A 199 8.84 -11.39 2.52
C GLN A 199 9.36 -10.32 1.53
N GLY A 200 10.61 -10.45 1.10
CA GLY A 200 11.23 -9.52 0.15
C GLY A 200 10.55 -9.55 -1.21
N GLN A 201 10.31 -10.75 -1.74
CA GLN A 201 9.73 -10.98 -3.06
C GLN A 201 8.28 -10.51 -3.14
N ILE A 202 7.45 -10.88 -2.16
CA ILE A 202 6.05 -10.44 -2.12
C ILE A 202 5.97 -8.90 -2.05
N ARG A 203 6.79 -8.25 -1.21
CA ARG A 203 6.78 -6.78 -1.09
C ARG A 203 7.19 -6.10 -2.40
N ALA A 204 8.18 -6.63 -3.10
CA ALA A 204 8.63 -6.13 -4.40
C ALA A 204 7.54 -6.33 -5.48
N LEU A 205 6.90 -7.51 -5.52
CA LEU A 205 5.79 -7.77 -6.42
C LEU A 205 4.68 -6.73 -6.26
N GLY A 206 4.26 -6.47 -5.02
CA GLY A 206 3.17 -5.52 -4.76
C GLY A 206 3.52 -4.09 -5.13
N TYR A 207 4.49 -3.49 -4.44
CA TYR A 207 4.76 -2.05 -4.56
C TYR A 207 5.59 -1.67 -5.79
N THR A 208 6.48 -2.55 -6.23
CA THR A 208 7.44 -2.20 -7.29
C THR A 208 6.97 -2.68 -8.65
N VAL A 209 6.39 -3.87 -8.74
CA VAL A 209 5.93 -4.40 -10.03
C VAL A 209 4.48 -3.97 -10.28
N LEU A 210 3.53 -4.47 -9.50
CA LEU A 210 2.12 -4.33 -9.79
C LEU A 210 1.62 -2.89 -9.65
N SER A 211 1.97 -2.18 -8.58
CA SER A 211 1.59 -0.76 -8.43
C SER A 211 2.17 0.11 -9.55
N ASN A 212 3.40 -0.15 -10.01
CA ASN A 212 3.95 0.63 -11.13
C ASN A 212 3.33 0.27 -12.47
N LEU A 213 2.92 -0.99 -12.70
CA LEU A 213 2.16 -1.36 -13.90
C LEU A 213 0.83 -0.61 -13.97
N VAL A 214 0.07 -0.59 -12.87
CA VAL A 214 -1.18 0.19 -12.76
C VAL A 214 -0.92 1.67 -13.00
N ARG A 215 0.13 2.22 -12.38
CA ARG A 215 0.51 3.62 -12.58
C ARG A 215 0.87 3.91 -14.03
N MET A 216 1.68 3.07 -14.67
CA MET A 216 2.08 3.23 -16.07
C MET A 216 0.86 3.21 -16.99
N ALA A 217 -0.09 2.30 -16.78
CA ALA A 217 -1.32 2.24 -17.55
C ALA A 217 -2.12 3.56 -17.52
N VAL A 218 -2.02 4.32 -16.42
CA VAL A 218 -2.76 5.57 -16.26
C VAL A 218 -1.96 6.79 -16.76
N ILE A 219 -0.66 6.85 -16.49
CA ILE A 219 0.13 8.07 -16.72
C ILE A 219 0.99 8.04 -17.99
N GLN A 220 1.20 6.88 -18.62
CA GLN A 220 2.06 6.73 -19.79
C GLN A 220 1.21 6.44 -21.04
N PRO A 221 0.78 7.48 -21.80
CA PRO A 221 -0.13 7.31 -22.93
C PRO A 221 0.47 6.50 -24.09
N HIS A 222 1.78 6.28 -24.09
CA HIS A 222 2.47 5.49 -25.12
C HIS A 222 2.54 3.99 -24.80
N PHE A 223 2.15 3.58 -23.60
CA PHE A 223 2.06 2.17 -23.23
C PHE A 223 0.66 1.66 -23.53
N ASP A 224 0.52 0.94 -24.64
CA ASP A 224 -0.72 0.21 -24.93
C ASP A 224 -0.87 -1.04 -24.03
N LEU A 225 -2.05 -1.67 -24.14
CA LEU A 225 -2.39 -2.88 -23.41
C LEU A 225 -1.39 -4.02 -23.62
N GLN A 226 -0.87 -4.19 -24.84
CA GLN A 226 0.06 -5.26 -25.17
C GLN A 226 1.42 -5.07 -24.48
N HIS A 227 1.90 -3.82 -24.40
CA HIS A 227 3.09 -3.50 -23.62
C HIS A 227 2.88 -3.84 -22.13
N LEU A 228 1.74 -3.47 -21.56
CA LEU A 228 1.41 -3.74 -20.15
C LEU A 228 1.33 -5.25 -19.86
N VAL A 229 0.68 -6.04 -20.74
CA VAL A 229 0.64 -7.52 -20.66
C VAL A 229 2.04 -8.11 -20.68
N THR A 230 2.86 -7.66 -21.63
CA THR A 230 4.23 -8.15 -21.81
C THR A 230 5.07 -7.88 -20.56
N MET A 231 5.02 -6.66 -20.04
CA MET A 231 5.72 -6.29 -18.80
C MET A 231 5.20 -7.06 -17.59
N TYR A 232 3.88 -7.23 -17.46
CA TYR A 232 3.30 -8.04 -16.38
C TYR A 232 3.89 -9.45 -16.38
N ARG A 233 3.92 -10.12 -17.53
CA ARG A 233 4.46 -11.48 -17.63
C ARG A 233 5.95 -11.54 -17.35
N ILE A 234 6.73 -10.57 -17.83
CA ILE A 234 8.19 -10.54 -17.60
C ILE A 234 8.53 -10.24 -16.14
N LEU A 235 7.84 -9.29 -15.52
CA LEU A 235 8.20 -8.78 -14.20
C LEU A 235 7.51 -9.52 -13.05
N ALA A 236 6.25 -9.93 -13.21
CA ALA A 236 5.48 -10.56 -12.14
C ALA A 236 5.66 -12.08 -12.09
N SER A 237 5.64 -12.78 -13.24
CA SER A 237 5.61 -14.25 -13.27
C SER A 237 6.79 -14.90 -12.54
N PRO A 238 8.06 -14.49 -12.75
CA PRO A 238 9.19 -15.10 -12.04
C PRO A 238 9.08 -14.97 -10.51
N ILE A 239 8.55 -13.84 -10.03
CA ILE A 239 8.35 -13.61 -8.60
C ILE A 239 7.21 -14.49 -8.08
N VAL A 240 6.09 -14.56 -8.81
CA VAL A 240 4.92 -15.35 -8.40
C VAL A 240 5.23 -16.85 -8.42
N GLU A 241 5.89 -17.37 -9.45
CA GLU A 241 6.30 -18.77 -9.55
C GLU A 241 7.23 -19.14 -8.40
N PHE A 242 8.23 -18.30 -8.10
CA PHE A 242 9.14 -18.51 -6.98
C PHE A 242 8.41 -18.49 -5.62
N CYS A 243 7.48 -17.56 -5.42
CA CYS A 243 6.67 -17.51 -4.20
C CYS A 243 5.73 -18.72 -4.08
N GLY A 244 5.12 -19.14 -5.19
CA GLY A 244 4.26 -20.32 -5.28
C GLY A 244 4.99 -21.61 -4.96
N TYR A 245 6.22 -21.76 -5.46
CA TYR A 245 7.12 -22.86 -5.09
C TYR A 245 7.42 -22.89 -3.58
N MET A 246 7.60 -21.73 -2.94
CA MET A 246 7.83 -21.65 -1.50
C MET A 246 6.59 -22.07 -0.70
N VAL A 247 5.47 -21.37 -0.84
CA VAL A 247 4.24 -21.72 -0.11
C VAL A 247 2.98 -21.06 -0.67
N THR A 248 3.09 -19.93 -1.39
CA THR A 248 1.93 -19.06 -1.67
C THR A 248 1.15 -19.55 -2.88
N ARG A 249 0.40 -20.64 -2.71
CA ARG A 249 -0.41 -21.24 -3.79
C ARG A 249 -1.46 -20.27 -4.28
N PHE A 250 -2.08 -19.53 -3.37
CA PHE A 250 -3.03 -18.47 -3.72
C PHE A 250 -2.45 -17.48 -4.75
N LEU A 251 -1.22 -16.99 -4.54
CA LEU A 251 -0.61 -16.04 -5.47
C LEU A 251 -0.41 -16.65 -6.86
N LEU A 252 0.01 -17.92 -6.91
CA LEU A 252 0.20 -18.67 -8.15
C LEU A 252 -1.13 -18.91 -8.88
N GLU A 253 -2.16 -19.35 -8.16
CA GLU A 253 -3.50 -19.56 -8.70
C GLU A 253 -4.12 -18.26 -9.23
N MET A 254 -3.95 -17.16 -8.49
CA MET A 254 -4.41 -15.85 -8.93
C MET A 254 -3.67 -15.38 -10.17
N HIS A 255 -2.36 -15.56 -10.25
CA HIS A 255 -1.61 -15.25 -11.45
C HIS A 255 -2.09 -16.07 -12.66
N GLY A 256 -2.34 -17.38 -12.47
CA GLY A 256 -2.93 -18.22 -13.51
C GLY A 256 -4.31 -17.73 -13.98
N LYS A 257 -5.18 -17.31 -13.05
CA LYS A 257 -6.49 -16.71 -13.39
C LYS A 257 -6.34 -15.41 -14.17
N ILE A 258 -5.37 -14.57 -13.82
CA ILE A 258 -5.10 -13.30 -14.52
C ILE A 258 -4.57 -13.57 -15.93
N ASP A 259 -3.60 -14.47 -16.06
CA ASP A 259 -3.06 -14.80 -17.38
C ASP A 259 -4.12 -15.44 -18.29
N ALA A 260 -4.99 -16.29 -17.74
CA ALA A 260 -6.13 -16.84 -18.48
C ALA A 260 -7.12 -15.74 -18.91
N ALA A 261 -7.40 -14.77 -18.05
CA ALA A 261 -8.26 -13.63 -18.37
C ALA A 261 -7.63 -12.74 -19.46
N ILE A 262 -6.32 -12.48 -19.39
CA ILE A 262 -5.58 -11.74 -20.42
C ILE A 262 -5.66 -12.48 -21.77
N LYS A 263 -5.38 -13.78 -21.80
CA LYS A 263 -5.49 -14.61 -23.02
C LYS A 263 -6.89 -14.54 -23.62
N HIS A 264 -7.92 -14.67 -22.77
CA HIS A 264 -9.31 -14.66 -23.21
C HIS A 264 -9.76 -13.28 -23.71
N SER A 265 -9.49 -12.20 -22.96
CA SER A 265 -10.04 -10.87 -23.24
C SER A 265 -9.19 -10.03 -24.19
N VAL A 266 -7.87 -10.21 -24.18
CA VAL A 266 -6.93 -9.38 -24.95
C VAL A 266 -6.48 -10.09 -26.22
N GLU A 267 -5.94 -11.30 -26.09
CA GLU A 267 -5.30 -12.00 -27.21
C GLU A 267 -6.31 -12.60 -28.19
N ASN A 268 -7.44 -13.10 -27.68
CA ASN A 268 -8.49 -13.72 -28.49
C ASN A 268 -9.56 -12.74 -28.98
N SER A 269 -9.49 -11.46 -28.62
CA SER A 269 -10.50 -10.44 -28.98
C SER A 269 -9.87 -9.05 -29.19
N PRO A 270 -8.94 -8.91 -30.16
CA PRO A 270 -8.20 -7.65 -30.37
C PRO A 270 -9.11 -6.45 -30.69
N ASP A 271 -10.31 -6.69 -31.23
CA ASP A 271 -11.26 -5.63 -31.59
C ASP A 271 -12.04 -5.04 -30.39
N LYS A 272 -11.86 -5.58 -29.18
CA LYS A 272 -12.53 -5.11 -27.93
C LYS A 272 -11.55 -4.39 -26.99
N LEU A 273 -10.75 -3.49 -27.55
CA LEU A 273 -9.74 -2.67 -26.85
C LEU A 273 -10.26 -1.75 -25.73
N GLU A 274 -11.56 -1.69 -25.45
CA GLU A 274 -12.09 -0.86 -24.35
C GLU A 274 -11.91 -1.48 -22.94
N ASP A 275 -11.40 -2.72 -22.83
CA ASP A 275 -11.29 -3.43 -21.54
C ASP A 275 -9.87 -3.44 -20.92
N ASP A 276 -9.11 -2.35 -21.11
CA ASP A 276 -7.83 -2.05 -20.39
C ASP A 276 -7.96 -2.16 -18.85
N ARG A 277 -9.20 -2.14 -18.37
CA ARG A 277 -9.59 -2.12 -16.95
C ARG A 277 -9.38 -3.47 -16.26
N CYS A 278 -9.34 -4.58 -17.00
CA CYS A 278 -9.21 -5.92 -16.43
C CYS A 278 -7.83 -6.15 -15.77
N ILE A 279 -6.75 -5.71 -16.43
CA ILE A 279 -5.38 -5.89 -15.92
C ILE A 279 -5.14 -5.01 -14.69
N CYS A 280 -5.57 -3.75 -14.74
CA CYS A 280 -5.37 -2.81 -13.63
C CYS A 280 -6.05 -3.32 -12.36
N SER A 281 -7.30 -3.79 -12.45
CA SER A 281 -8.03 -4.25 -11.27
C SER A 281 -7.43 -5.51 -10.64
N ALA A 282 -6.97 -6.45 -11.47
CA ALA A 282 -6.36 -7.67 -10.98
C ALA A 282 -4.95 -7.42 -10.40
N ALA A 283 -4.18 -6.54 -11.03
CA ALA A 283 -2.88 -6.09 -10.50
C ALA A 283 -3.05 -5.35 -9.17
N THR A 284 -4.06 -4.48 -9.01
CA THR A 284 -4.35 -3.81 -7.73
C THR A 284 -4.71 -4.82 -6.63
N SER A 285 -5.55 -5.82 -6.94
CA SER A 285 -5.93 -6.83 -5.93
C SER A 285 -4.73 -7.64 -5.45
N LEU A 286 -3.85 -8.05 -6.38
CA LEU A 286 -2.59 -8.70 -6.03
C LEU A 286 -1.62 -7.75 -5.29
N ALA A 287 -1.54 -6.48 -5.69
CA ALA A 287 -0.66 -5.50 -5.06
C ALA A 287 -1.06 -5.20 -3.61
N GLY A 288 -2.36 -5.07 -3.37
CA GLY A 288 -2.94 -4.98 -2.04
C GLY A 288 -2.54 -6.19 -1.21
N CYS A 289 -2.97 -7.39 -1.63
CA CYS A 289 -2.71 -8.66 -0.93
C CYS A 289 -1.22 -8.87 -0.59
N SER A 290 -0.34 -8.71 -1.57
CA SER A 290 1.10 -8.96 -1.40
C SER A 290 1.73 -8.01 -0.38
N SER A 291 1.47 -6.71 -0.47
CA SER A 291 1.98 -5.70 0.46
C SER A 291 1.66 -6.00 1.95
N TRP A 292 0.49 -6.59 2.24
CA TRP A 292 0.05 -6.95 3.59
C TRP A 292 0.96 -7.97 4.29
N TYR A 293 1.37 -8.98 3.54
CA TYR A 293 1.90 -10.21 4.08
C TYR A 293 3.35 -10.12 4.57
N GLY A 294 4.06 -9.11 4.11
CA GLY A 294 5.46 -8.92 4.47
C GLY A 294 5.66 -8.41 5.90
N CYS A 295 4.74 -7.66 6.50
CA CYS A 295 5.09 -6.85 7.68
C CYS A 295 4.72 -7.47 9.03
N PHE A 296 3.91 -8.53 9.07
CA PHE A 296 3.30 -9.00 10.31
C PHE A 296 3.97 -10.19 10.99
N LEU A 297 4.92 -10.85 10.33
CA LEU A 297 5.49 -12.10 10.81
C LEU A 297 7.01 -12.10 10.62
N LEU A 298 7.75 -11.69 11.65
CA LEU A 298 9.22 -11.78 11.67
C LEU A 298 9.77 -12.71 12.76
N LYS A 299 8.90 -13.30 13.59
CA LYS A 299 9.34 -14.10 14.73
C LYS A 299 9.22 -15.60 14.45
N PRO A 300 10.33 -16.33 14.25
CA PRO A 300 10.31 -17.79 14.33
C PRO A 300 9.93 -18.23 15.75
N ARG A 301 9.18 -19.34 15.87
CA ARG A 301 8.77 -19.87 17.19
C ARG A 301 9.99 -20.20 18.07
N PRO A 302 9.88 -20.04 19.40
CA PRO A 302 10.98 -20.28 20.34
C PRO A 302 11.49 -21.74 20.38
N SER A 303 10.78 -22.70 19.80
CA SER A 303 11.22 -24.10 19.73
C SER A 303 12.32 -24.35 18.69
N THR A 304 12.54 -23.43 17.75
CA THR A 304 13.64 -23.52 16.80
C THR A 304 14.84 -22.76 17.36
N LYS A 305 15.94 -23.49 17.62
CA LYS A 305 17.26 -22.93 17.97
C LYS A 305 17.87 -22.16 16.79
N ILE A 306 17.19 -21.12 16.32
CA ILE A 306 17.76 -20.16 15.38
C ILE A 306 18.53 -19.15 16.25
N PRO A 307 19.85 -18.99 16.07
CA PRO A 307 20.63 -18.02 16.84
C PRO A 307 19.99 -16.64 16.72
N ARG A 308 19.73 -15.98 17.87
CA ARG A 308 19.20 -14.60 17.96
C ARG A 308 20.07 -13.54 17.28
N TYR A 309 21.23 -13.92 16.75
CA TYR A 309 22.23 -13.05 16.15
C TYR A 309 21.99 -12.67 14.68
N LEU A 310 20.95 -13.21 14.02
CA LEU A 310 20.77 -13.04 12.57
C LEU A 310 19.47 -12.33 12.16
N ILE A 311 18.97 -11.39 12.99
CA ILE A 311 17.88 -10.47 12.61
C ILE A 311 18.39 -9.02 12.67
N LEU A 312 19.66 -8.78 12.31
CA LEU A 312 20.25 -7.44 12.17
C LEU A 312 21.50 -7.51 11.26
N THR A 313 21.42 -8.19 10.11
CA THR A 313 22.47 -8.03 9.10
C THR A 313 22.17 -6.78 8.29
N GLY A 314 22.83 -5.67 8.65
CA GLY A 314 23.00 -4.55 7.71
C GLY A 314 22.90 -3.13 8.25
N MET A 315 23.12 -2.83 9.53
CA MET A 315 23.50 -1.47 9.96
C MET A 315 24.41 -1.52 11.20
N GLY A 316 25.65 -1.96 10.99
CA GLY A 316 26.73 -1.64 11.92
C GLY A 316 27.08 -0.17 11.79
N ARG A 317 26.91 0.61 12.86
CA ARG A 317 27.40 1.99 12.96
C ARG A 317 28.93 1.98 12.87
N GLN A 318 29.48 2.29 11.71
CA GLN A 318 30.79 2.94 11.63
C GLN A 318 30.55 4.45 11.59
N SER A 319 30.86 5.12 12.70
CA SER A 319 30.96 6.56 12.79
C SER A 319 32.19 7.02 12.00
N PHE A 320 31.98 7.75 10.91
CA PHE A 320 33.03 8.56 10.27
C PHE A 320 32.87 10.02 10.72
N PRO A 321 33.97 10.73 11.04
CA PRO A 321 33.92 12.13 11.41
C PRO A 321 33.60 12.99 10.19
N ALA A 322 32.73 13.97 10.39
CA ALA A 322 32.38 14.97 9.40
C ALA A 322 33.54 15.94 9.18
N HIS A 323 34.03 16.06 7.95
CA HIS A 323 34.78 17.24 7.51
C HIS A 323 34.45 17.60 6.06
N GLU A 324 34.17 18.90 5.89
CA GLU A 324 34.31 19.74 4.70
C GLU A 324 33.53 19.38 3.43
N VAL A 325 32.39 20.06 3.23
CA VAL A 325 31.82 20.29 1.91
C VAL A 325 32.17 21.71 1.47
N ILE A 326 32.99 21.79 0.44
CA ILE A 326 33.35 22.99 -0.30
C ILE A 326 32.13 23.48 -1.10
N SER A 327 31.91 24.78 -1.04
CA SER A 327 30.90 25.55 -1.78
C SER A 327 31.13 25.54 -3.29
N GLY A 328 30.05 25.38 -4.06
CA GLY A 328 30.03 25.77 -5.46
C GLY A 328 28.77 25.29 -6.19
N PHE A 329 27.79 26.18 -6.39
CA PHE A 329 26.78 26.00 -7.44
C PHE A 329 26.64 27.28 -8.25
N ALA A 330 26.81 27.10 -9.56
CA ALA A 330 26.57 28.07 -10.61
C ALA A 330 25.07 28.25 -10.87
N THR A 331 24.75 29.37 -11.52
CA THR A 331 23.43 29.96 -11.70
C THR A 331 22.57 29.31 -12.79
N LYS A 332 21.26 29.58 -12.66
CA LYS A 332 20.19 29.49 -13.66
C LYS A 332 20.65 29.91 -15.05
N ASP A 333 20.25 29.15 -16.08
CA ASP A 333 19.45 29.66 -17.20
C ASP A 333 19.05 28.52 -18.17
N GLU A 334 17.99 28.79 -18.93
CA GLU A 334 17.54 28.12 -20.17
C GLU A 334 16.76 26.78 -20.09
N LEU A 335 15.45 26.86 -20.35
CA LEU A 335 14.84 26.27 -21.56
C LEU A 335 13.35 26.65 -21.66
N GLN A 336 13.04 27.53 -22.61
CA GLN A 336 11.70 27.74 -23.16
C GLN A 336 11.63 27.20 -24.59
N SER A 337 10.41 26.80 -24.95
CA SER A 337 9.85 26.60 -26.31
C SER A 337 9.89 25.18 -26.90
N ALA A 338 8.69 24.57 -26.95
CA ALA A 338 8.12 24.02 -28.17
C ALA A 338 6.59 23.88 -27.99
N HIS A 339 5.84 24.74 -28.68
CA HIS A 339 4.41 24.57 -28.94
C HIS A 339 4.28 23.87 -30.29
N GLN A 340 3.66 22.69 -30.32
CA GLN A 340 2.80 22.22 -31.43
C GLN A 340 2.25 20.84 -31.07
N LEU A 341 0.96 20.75 -30.78
CA LEU A 341 0.16 19.55 -30.96
C LEU A 341 -1.28 20.03 -31.21
N ASP A 342 -1.63 20.07 -32.50
CA ASP A 342 -3.00 20.18 -32.96
C ASP A 342 -3.69 18.80 -32.86
N SER A 343 -4.97 18.83 -32.51
CA SER A 343 -5.97 17.78 -32.76
C SER A 343 -5.88 16.48 -31.94
N PHE A 344 -6.29 16.51 -30.66
CA PHE A 344 -6.79 15.30 -29.97
C PHE A 344 -7.81 15.60 -28.84
N ASP A 345 -8.66 16.62 -29.04
CA ASP A 345 -9.58 17.13 -28.00
C ASP A 345 -11.07 16.81 -28.18
N ILE A 346 -11.43 15.84 -29.02
CA ILE A 346 -12.86 15.45 -29.21
C ILE A 346 -13.20 14.09 -28.58
N ILE A 347 -12.22 13.34 -28.06
CA ILE A 347 -12.46 12.05 -27.38
C ILE A 347 -12.43 12.17 -25.84
N LYS A 348 -11.84 13.25 -25.29
CA LYS A 348 -11.66 13.41 -23.83
C LYS A 348 -12.90 13.94 -23.08
N THR A 349 -13.87 14.56 -23.76
CA THR A 349 -14.99 15.25 -23.10
C THR A 349 -16.32 14.46 -23.15
N LYS A 350 -16.37 13.32 -23.84
CA LYS A 350 -17.57 12.46 -23.87
C LYS A 350 -17.55 11.26 -22.91
N LEU A 351 -16.40 10.93 -22.30
CA LEU A 351 -16.31 9.81 -21.35
C LEU A 351 -16.44 10.22 -19.87
N LEU A 352 -16.36 11.52 -19.55
CA LEU A 352 -16.51 12.03 -18.18
C LEU A 352 -17.97 12.38 -17.79
N LEU A 353 -18.90 12.41 -18.76
CA LEU A 353 -20.30 12.80 -18.53
C LEU A 353 -21.32 11.65 -18.63
N TRP A 354 -20.87 10.39 -18.75
CA TRP A 354 -21.80 9.25 -18.83
C TRP A 354 -21.86 8.36 -17.56
N VAL A 355 -20.94 8.54 -16.60
CA VAL A 355 -20.85 7.65 -15.41
C VAL A 355 -21.34 8.30 -14.10
N MET A 356 -22.20 9.32 -14.19
CA MET A 356 -22.91 9.90 -13.02
C MET A 356 -24.44 9.81 -13.10
N GLY A 357 -25.00 8.93 -13.92
CA GLY A 357 -26.45 8.68 -13.95
C GLY A 357 -26.77 7.21 -14.10
N ASN A 358 -27.51 6.67 -13.13
CA ASN A 358 -28.04 5.30 -13.01
C ASN A 358 -27.07 4.30 -12.37
N PHE A 359 -26.96 4.29 -11.04
CA PHE A 359 -27.85 3.57 -10.11
C PHE A 359 -27.66 4.09 -8.69
#